data_AF-A0A317XVB3-F1
#
_entry.id   AF-A0A317XVB3-F1
#
_cell.length_a   1.000
_cell.length_b   1.000
_cell.length_c   1.000
_cell.angle_alpha   90.00
_cell.angle_beta   90.00
_cell.angle_gamma   90.00
#
_symmetry.space_group_name_H-M   'P 1'
#
loop_
_entity.id
_entity.type
_entity.pdbx_description
1 polymer ?
#
loop_
_entity_poly.entity_id
_entity_poly.type
_entity_poly.pdbx_seq_one_letter_code
_entity_poly.pdbx_strand_id
1 'polypeptide(L)'
;MATEQQNNPVVYFDIEFAGEPAPTRTGANRIVLELYSDVVPITATNFLELCKGEKTSSDGVPLKFAGSGFHRVIPKFMIQGGDFTRGDGTGGLSIYGDKFADEKPGLGLKHDRPFLLSMANAGPDTNGSQFFITTVPTPHLDGKHVVFGQVLKGKAVVRRIENAETLPGDKPKHPITIKAAGQLDRAQDGPNNWGIQSDESGDAFEEFPEDQDDVDTLESDPTKALAAATTIKGFANTLFSKANYGEALTKYTKALRYCNLHPVLPDGTDASVVSEFSALKISIQLNAALCALKTSPAQPRVSVQMTDSAIATLSKGSWDSNDSPEAKKIQQDLAKAHFRRALAHIQLKNEDAALDDLNKAKHLAPSDPAIQSHIKAVHERKANRVKAQRAAYSKMFSS
;
A
#
# COMPACT_ATOMS: atom_id res chain seq x y z
N MET A 1 -31.79 28.90 20.38
CA MET A 1 -30.43 29.32 19.96
C MET A 1 -29.75 28.06 19.48
N ALA A 2 -29.41 27.97 18.20
CA ALA A 2 -28.63 26.85 17.68
C ALA A 2 -27.22 27.00 18.26
N THR A 3 -26.79 26.06 19.10
CA THR A 3 -25.41 25.97 19.58
C THR A 3 -24.53 25.79 18.35
N GLU A 4 -23.52 26.67 18.19
CA GLU A 4 -22.44 26.47 17.22
C GLU A 4 -21.93 25.03 17.37
N GLN A 5 -22.03 24.22 16.32
CA GLN A 5 -21.38 22.92 16.29
C GLN A 5 -19.88 23.17 16.39
N GLN A 6 -19.31 22.89 17.55
CA GLN A 6 -17.88 22.92 17.76
C GLN A 6 -17.28 21.82 16.87
N ASN A 7 -16.61 22.22 15.79
CA ASN A 7 -15.96 21.27 14.91
C ASN A 7 -14.87 20.52 15.68
N ASN A 8 -14.88 19.19 15.57
CA ASN A 8 -13.87 18.34 16.17
C ASN A 8 -12.45 18.72 15.71
N PRO A 9 -11.46 18.80 16.62
CA PRO A 9 -10.08 19.06 16.26
C PRO A 9 -9.54 18.03 15.27
N VAL A 10 -8.74 18.51 14.32
CA VAL A 10 -8.03 17.67 13.36
C VAL A 10 -6.53 17.82 13.61
N VAL A 11 -5.85 16.70 13.83
CA VAL A 11 -4.41 16.63 14.05
C VAL A 11 -3.74 15.78 12.98
N TYR A 12 -2.41 15.83 12.91
CA TYR A 12 -1.65 15.03 11.97
C TYR A 12 -0.41 14.40 12.62
N PHE A 13 0.06 13.32 11.99
CA PHE A 13 1.38 12.73 12.17
C PHE A 13 2.09 12.62 10.83
N ASP A 14 3.31 13.14 10.72
CA ASP A 14 4.22 12.83 9.61
C ASP A 14 5.12 11.67 10.01
N ILE A 15 5.02 10.54 9.29
CA ILE A 15 5.70 9.30 9.64
C ILE A 15 7.02 9.16 8.89
N GLU A 16 8.06 8.78 9.62
CA GLU A 16 9.38 8.42 9.10
C GLU A 16 9.64 6.93 9.27
N PHE A 17 10.03 6.26 8.18
CA PHE A 17 10.41 4.86 8.16
C PHE A 17 11.94 4.77 8.08
N ALA A 18 12.59 4.29 9.13
CA ALA A 18 14.04 4.29 9.20
C ALA A 18 14.68 3.40 8.11
N GLY A 19 15.72 3.93 7.47
CA GLY A 19 16.40 3.24 6.36
C GLY A 19 15.74 3.43 4.99
N GLU A 20 14.63 4.14 4.92
CA GLU A 20 13.97 4.51 3.67
C GLU A 20 14.12 6.02 3.40
N PRO A 21 14.25 6.43 2.12
CA PRO A 21 14.29 7.84 1.78
C PRO A 21 12.97 8.52 2.15
N ALA A 22 13.07 9.76 2.64
CA ALA A 22 11.89 10.59 2.85
C ALA A 22 11.12 10.74 1.54
N PRO A 23 9.78 10.75 1.58
CA PRO A 23 9.00 10.94 0.36
C PRO A 23 9.31 12.30 -0.25
N THR A 24 9.35 12.36 -1.58
CA THR A 24 9.58 13.60 -2.33
C THR A 24 8.39 14.56 -2.29
N ARG A 25 7.19 14.03 -1.99
CA ARG A 25 5.93 14.77 -1.94
C ARG A 25 5.57 15.13 -0.50
N THR A 26 5.23 16.40 -0.27
CA THR A 26 4.81 16.90 1.04
C THR A 26 3.60 16.12 1.56
N GLY A 27 3.71 15.63 2.80
CA GLY A 27 2.65 14.88 3.47
C GLY A 27 2.37 13.49 2.90
N ALA A 28 3.23 12.91 2.06
CA ALA A 28 2.97 11.58 1.50
C ALA A 28 2.94 10.46 2.55
N ASN A 29 3.66 10.63 3.66
CA ASN A 29 3.60 9.75 4.84
C ASN A 29 2.79 10.38 6.00
N ARG A 30 1.85 11.28 5.69
CA ARG A 30 1.02 11.91 6.71
C ARG A 30 -0.21 11.06 7.04
N ILE A 31 -0.49 10.91 8.33
CA ILE A 31 -1.77 10.43 8.87
C ILE A 31 -2.50 11.65 9.42
N VAL A 32 -3.77 11.84 9.02
CA VAL A 32 -4.63 12.90 9.57
C VAL A 32 -5.72 12.25 10.40
N LEU A 33 -5.93 12.76 11.61
CA LEU A 33 -6.82 12.20 12.61
C LEU A 33 -7.86 13.24 13.04
N GLU A 34 -9.11 12.83 13.12
CA GLU A 34 -10.17 13.55 13.83
C GLU A 34 -10.18 13.13 15.30
N LEU A 35 -10.37 14.08 16.21
CA LEU A 35 -10.53 13.82 17.64
C LEU A 35 -11.97 14.15 18.06
N TYR A 36 -12.67 13.19 18.67
CA TYR A 36 -14.07 13.30 19.09
C TYR A 36 -14.22 14.16 20.36
N SER A 37 -13.82 15.43 20.29
CA SER A 37 -13.87 16.37 21.41
C SER A 37 -15.27 16.67 21.94
N ASP A 38 -16.28 16.47 21.09
CA ASP A 38 -17.69 16.54 21.42
C ASP A 38 -18.18 15.34 22.27
N VAL A 39 -17.48 14.21 22.20
CA VAL A 39 -17.82 12.96 22.93
C VAL A 39 -16.91 12.74 24.12
N VAL A 40 -15.61 12.95 23.95
CA VAL A 40 -14.54 12.67 24.92
C VAL A 40 -13.56 13.86 25.03
N PRO A 41 -14.03 15.01 25.55
CA PRO A 41 -13.25 16.25 25.57
C PRO A 41 -11.92 16.14 26.31
N ILE A 42 -11.82 15.34 27.38
CA ILE A 42 -10.59 15.23 28.18
C ILE A 42 -9.53 14.42 27.39
N THR A 43 -9.95 13.31 26.81
CA THR A 43 -9.10 12.42 26.00
C THR A 43 -8.65 13.11 24.72
N ALA A 44 -9.57 13.78 24.03
CA ALA A 44 -9.28 14.56 22.82
C ALA A 44 -8.31 15.71 23.12
N THR A 45 -8.51 16.46 24.23
CA THR A 45 -7.61 17.55 24.63
C THR A 45 -6.21 17.02 24.98
N ASN A 46 -6.12 15.90 25.69
CA ASN A 46 -4.83 15.26 25.97
C ASN A 46 -4.06 14.95 24.69
N PHE A 47 -4.71 14.28 23.73
CA PHE A 47 -4.06 13.91 22.48
C PHE A 47 -3.68 15.12 21.62
N LEU A 48 -4.58 16.11 21.53
CA LEU A 48 -4.33 17.36 20.80
C LEU A 48 -3.08 18.08 21.31
N GLU A 49 -2.97 18.24 22.62
CA GLU A 49 -1.86 18.96 23.24
C GLU A 49 -0.54 18.20 23.10
N LEU A 50 -0.57 16.86 23.16
CA LEU A 50 0.58 16.01 22.84
C LEU A 50 0.98 16.06 21.35
N CYS A 51 0.03 16.28 20.44
CA CYS A 51 0.34 16.56 19.04
C CYS A 51 1.04 17.91 18.87
N LYS A 52 0.55 18.97 19.54
CA LYS A 52 1.17 20.31 19.49
C LYS A 52 2.56 20.35 20.12
N GLY A 53 2.74 19.64 21.24
CA GLY A 53 4.04 19.50 21.90
C GLY A 53 4.53 20.76 22.62
N GLU A 54 3.61 21.64 23.03
CA GLU A 54 3.91 22.95 23.65
C GLU A 54 3.98 22.89 25.19
N LYS A 55 3.67 21.72 25.78
CA LYS A 55 3.63 21.51 27.24
C LYS A 55 4.80 20.70 27.75
N THR A 56 5.09 20.88 29.03
CA THR A 56 6.13 20.16 29.78
C THR A 56 5.52 19.69 31.11
N SER A 57 5.86 18.48 31.57
CA SER A 57 5.43 17.99 32.88
C SER A 57 6.08 18.78 34.03
N SER A 58 5.59 18.60 35.25
CA SER A 58 6.20 19.16 36.47
C SER A 58 7.67 18.76 36.63
N ASP A 59 8.03 17.57 36.14
CA ASP A 59 9.37 17.00 36.26
C ASP A 59 10.27 17.34 35.06
N GLY A 60 9.82 18.29 34.21
CA GLY A 60 10.60 18.79 33.08
C GLY A 60 10.55 17.90 31.83
N VAL A 61 9.65 16.91 31.76
CA VAL A 61 9.52 16.03 30.59
C VAL A 61 8.70 16.73 29.50
N PRO A 62 9.22 16.95 28.28
CA PRO A 62 8.43 17.49 27.18
C PRO A 62 7.28 16.56 26.81
N LEU A 63 6.05 17.09 26.77
CA LEU A 63 4.83 16.34 26.50
C LEU A 63 4.50 16.44 25.00
N LYS A 64 5.12 15.56 24.19
CA LYS A 64 4.97 15.61 22.73
C LYS A 64 5.07 14.24 22.06
N PHE A 65 4.32 14.04 20.98
CA PHE A 65 4.44 12.85 20.13
C PHE A 65 5.59 12.94 19.12
N ALA A 66 5.99 14.14 18.69
CA ALA A 66 7.10 14.31 17.76
C ALA A 66 8.41 13.75 18.35
N GLY A 67 9.01 12.80 17.65
CA GLY A 67 10.19 12.02 18.06
C GLY A 67 9.86 10.67 18.71
N SER A 68 8.61 10.42 19.10
CA SER A 68 8.16 9.11 19.59
C SER A 68 7.86 8.15 18.43
N GLY A 69 7.71 6.85 18.70
CA GLY A 69 7.51 5.85 17.65
C GLY A 69 6.38 4.86 17.94
N PHE A 70 6.09 4.05 16.92
CA PHE A 70 5.25 2.87 17.03
C PHE A 70 6.10 1.73 17.57
N HIS A 71 5.87 1.37 18.84
CA HIS A 71 6.68 0.36 19.54
C HIS A 71 6.07 -1.04 19.47
N ARG A 72 4.81 -1.15 19.05
CA ARG A 72 4.09 -2.42 18.92
C ARG A 72 3.14 -2.40 17.71
N VAL A 73 3.30 -3.36 16.81
CA VAL A 73 2.54 -3.48 15.56
C VAL A 73 2.07 -4.92 15.41
N ILE A 74 0.76 -5.14 15.37
CA ILE A 74 0.18 -6.46 15.19
C ILE A 74 -0.68 -6.42 13.92
N PRO A 75 -0.25 -7.08 12.82
CA PRO A 75 -1.02 -7.15 11.59
C PRO A 75 -2.42 -7.72 11.84
N LYS A 76 -3.43 -7.16 11.17
CA LYS A 76 -4.85 -7.51 11.34
C LYS A 76 -5.35 -7.34 12.76
N PHE A 77 -4.83 -6.34 13.46
CA PHE A 77 -5.31 -5.94 14.78
C PHE A 77 -5.16 -4.42 14.96
N MET A 78 -3.95 -3.93 15.22
CA MET A 78 -3.70 -2.52 15.52
C MET A 78 -2.21 -2.13 15.41
N ILE A 79 -1.97 -0.82 15.33
CA ILE A 79 -0.64 -0.21 15.49
C ILE A 79 -0.65 0.68 16.74
N GLN A 80 0.32 0.50 17.64
CA GLN A 80 0.37 1.18 18.94
C GLN A 80 1.63 2.04 19.07
N GLY A 81 1.43 3.26 19.58
CA GLY A 81 2.46 4.28 19.77
C GLY A 81 2.18 5.14 21.00
N GLY A 82 2.83 6.30 21.07
CA GLY A 82 2.57 7.31 22.10
C GLY A 82 3.36 7.16 23.41
N ASP A 83 4.25 6.17 23.52
CA ASP A 83 5.25 6.12 24.58
C ASP A 83 6.46 6.99 24.21
N PHE A 84 6.41 8.27 24.57
CA PHE A 84 7.49 9.23 24.32
C PHE A 84 8.54 9.29 25.44
N THR A 85 8.35 8.55 26.55
CA THR A 85 9.29 8.60 27.68
C THR A 85 10.28 7.43 27.65
N ARG A 86 9.85 6.25 27.22
CA ARG A 86 10.68 5.03 27.15
C ARG A 86 10.70 4.38 25.76
N GLY A 87 9.62 4.55 24.99
CA GLY A 87 9.51 4.03 23.63
C GLY A 87 9.37 2.50 23.55
N ASP A 88 8.95 1.85 24.63
CA ASP A 88 8.83 0.38 24.72
C ASP A 88 7.46 -0.11 25.22
N GLY A 89 6.54 0.81 25.51
CA GLY A 89 5.20 0.53 26.01
C GLY A 89 5.09 0.53 27.54
N THR A 90 6.21 0.72 28.27
CA THR A 90 6.20 0.82 29.74
C THR A 90 6.13 2.26 30.25
N GLY A 91 6.16 3.24 29.34
CA GLY A 91 6.15 4.66 29.65
C GLY A 91 4.88 5.41 29.21
N GLY A 92 5.06 6.70 28.92
CA GLY A 92 4.00 7.66 28.58
C GLY A 92 3.46 8.46 29.77
N LEU A 93 3.04 9.69 29.50
CA LEU A 93 2.48 10.64 30.46
C LEU A 93 1.35 11.43 29.79
N SER A 94 0.28 11.72 30.54
CA SER A 94 -0.77 12.61 30.05
C SER A 94 -0.43 14.09 30.33
N ILE A 95 -1.16 15.01 29.72
CA ILE A 95 -1.09 16.44 30.08
C ILE A 95 -1.62 16.75 31.48
N TYR A 96 -2.27 15.79 32.13
CA TYR A 96 -2.88 15.92 33.46
C TYR A 96 -2.05 15.24 34.57
N GLY A 97 -0.92 14.62 34.23
CA GLY A 97 -0.10 13.81 35.13
C GLY A 97 0.16 12.41 34.57
N ASP A 98 0.52 11.46 35.43
CA ASP A 98 0.87 10.10 35.00
C ASP A 98 -0.30 9.38 34.31
N LYS A 99 -1.51 9.46 34.90
CA LYS A 99 -2.71 8.77 34.42
C LYS A 99 -3.97 9.64 34.57
N PHE A 100 -4.98 9.38 33.74
CA PHE A 100 -6.32 9.96 33.86
C PHE A 100 -7.43 8.93 33.58
N ALA A 101 -8.64 9.26 34.06
CA ALA A 101 -9.80 8.38 34.06
C ALA A 101 -10.35 8.10 32.65
N ASP A 102 -11.08 6.99 32.50
CA ASP A 102 -11.81 6.66 31.28
C ASP A 102 -13.03 7.57 31.09
N GLU A 103 -13.18 8.16 29.91
CA GLU A 103 -14.41 8.86 29.55
C GLU A 103 -15.47 7.86 29.08
N LYS A 104 -16.49 7.63 29.92
CA LYS A 104 -17.58 6.68 29.67
C LYS A 104 -18.23 6.79 28.28
N PRO A 105 -18.47 7.99 27.70
CA PRO A 105 -18.99 8.08 26.34
C PRO A 105 -18.12 7.36 25.31
N GLY A 106 -16.79 7.48 25.40
CA GLY A 106 -15.86 6.79 24.51
C GLY A 106 -15.73 5.29 24.77
N LEU A 107 -15.95 4.83 26.01
CA LEU A 107 -16.12 3.39 26.31
C LEU A 107 -17.41 2.81 25.70
N GLY A 108 -18.41 3.67 25.45
CA GLY A 108 -19.66 3.30 24.81
C GLY A 108 -19.55 3.14 23.29
N LEU A 109 -18.57 3.79 22.66
CA LEU A 109 -18.25 3.62 21.25
C LEU A 109 -17.66 2.23 20.98
N LYS A 110 -17.89 1.72 19.77
CA LYS A 110 -17.49 0.37 19.37
C LYS A 110 -16.25 0.41 18.48
N HIS A 111 -15.38 -0.58 18.65
CA HIS A 111 -14.27 -0.80 17.73
C HIS A 111 -14.76 -1.63 16.52
N ASP A 112 -15.71 -1.08 15.78
CA ASP A 112 -16.49 -1.82 14.76
C ASP A 112 -15.89 -1.75 13.34
N ARG A 113 -14.84 -0.97 13.14
CA ARG A 113 -14.19 -0.75 11.84
C ARG A 113 -12.69 -0.46 11.99
N PRO A 114 -11.89 -0.60 10.91
CA PRO A 114 -10.51 -0.13 10.91
C PRO A 114 -10.43 1.39 11.10
N PHE A 115 -9.23 1.86 11.43
CA PHE A 115 -8.86 3.27 11.51
C PHE A 115 -9.49 4.07 12.64
N LEU A 116 -10.00 3.40 13.67
CA LEU A 116 -10.41 4.06 14.91
C LEU A 116 -9.19 4.31 15.79
N LEU A 117 -9.14 5.49 16.40
CA LEU A 117 -8.12 5.91 17.35
C LEU A 117 -8.64 5.69 18.78
N SER A 118 -7.87 4.96 19.59
CA SER A 118 -8.30 4.51 20.92
C SER A 118 -7.14 4.48 21.92
N MET A 119 -7.45 4.70 23.20
CA MET A 119 -6.44 4.78 24.25
C MET A 119 -5.91 3.41 24.64
N ALA A 120 -4.59 3.27 24.72
CA ALA A 120 -3.99 2.14 25.41
C ALA A 120 -3.97 2.39 26.93
N ASN A 121 -4.24 1.35 27.71
CA ASN A 121 -4.27 1.42 29.18
C ASN A 121 -3.78 0.09 29.79
N ALA A 122 -3.57 0.09 31.10
CA ALA A 122 -3.17 -1.07 31.92
C ALA A 122 -4.31 -1.50 32.87
N GLY A 123 -5.56 -1.32 32.44
CA GLY A 123 -6.76 -1.49 33.26
C GLY A 123 -7.58 -0.20 33.37
N PRO A 124 -8.72 -0.23 34.09
CA PRO A 124 -9.62 0.91 34.22
C PRO A 124 -8.90 2.17 34.73
N ASP A 125 -9.24 3.32 34.17
CA ASP A 125 -8.77 4.65 34.58
C ASP A 125 -7.24 4.83 34.56
N THR A 126 -6.55 4.13 33.65
CA THR A 126 -5.09 4.22 33.49
C THR A 126 -4.66 4.76 32.12
N ASN A 127 -5.41 5.72 31.59
CA ASN A 127 -5.05 6.38 30.33
C ASN A 127 -3.84 7.30 30.54
N GLY A 128 -2.87 7.25 29.61
CA GLY A 128 -1.68 8.11 29.62
C GLY A 128 -1.52 8.85 28.29
N SER A 129 -0.43 8.61 27.58
CA SER A 129 -0.23 9.10 26.20
C SER A 129 -0.30 8.01 25.13
N GLN A 130 -0.23 6.75 25.54
CA GLN A 130 -0.21 5.65 24.60
C GLN A 130 -1.59 5.48 23.94
N PHE A 131 -1.55 5.21 22.64
CA PHE A 131 -2.73 5.04 21.81
C PHE A 131 -2.50 3.90 20.83
N PHE A 132 -3.59 3.40 20.25
CA PHE A 132 -3.54 2.54 19.09
C PHE A 132 -4.51 3.01 18.01
N ILE A 133 -4.18 2.67 16.77
CA ILE A 133 -5.07 2.80 15.60
C ILE A 133 -5.47 1.39 15.18
N THR A 134 -6.76 1.09 15.13
CA THR A 134 -7.26 -0.22 14.67
C THR A 134 -6.99 -0.40 13.17
N THR A 135 -6.76 -1.64 12.75
CA THR A 135 -6.61 -1.98 11.32
C THR A 135 -7.66 -2.96 10.81
N VAL A 136 -8.51 -3.44 11.72
CA VAL A 136 -9.71 -4.26 11.51
C VAL A 136 -10.70 -3.95 12.63
N PRO A 137 -11.96 -4.44 12.59
CA PRO A 137 -12.84 -4.42 13.77
C PRO A 137 -12.24 -5.20 14.95
N THR A 138 -12.29 -4.64 16.15
CA THR A 138 -11.70 -5.22 17.38
C THR A 138 -12.69 -5.23 18.57
N PRO A 139 -13.87 -5.88 18.44
CA PRO A 139 -14.95 -5.81 19.44
C PRO A 139 -14.58 -6.34 20.83
N HIS A 140 -13.51 -7.14 20.95
CA HIS A 140 -13.00 -7.62 22.23
C HIS A 140 -12.39 -6.50 23.11
N LEU A 141 -12.16 -5.31 22.54
CA LEU A 141 -11.67 -4.09 23.21
C LEU A 141 -12.82 -3.17 23.68
N ASP A 142 -14.05 -3.44 23.28
CA ASP A 142 -15.22 -2.61 23.62
C ASP A 142 -15.43 -2.52 25.13
N GLY A 143 -15.73 -1.32 25.62
CA GLY A 143 -15.92 -1.04 27.04
C GLY A 143 -14.64 -1.10 27.88
N LYS A 144 -13.47 -1.36 27.27
CA LYS A 144 -12.17 -1.43 27.96
C LYS A 144 -11.21 -0.32 27.56
N HIS A 145 -11.34 0.19 26.34
CA HIS A 145 -10.49 1.24 25.78
C HIS A 145 -11.36 2.36 25.24
N VAL A 146 -11.01 3.60 25.58
CA VAL A 146 -11.76 4.79 25.16
C VAL A 146 -11.47 5.05 23.69
N VAL A 147 -12.47 4.86 22.81
CA VAL A 147 -12.41 5.34 21.43
C VAL A 147 -12.57 6.85 21.44
N PHE A 148 -11.66 7.57 20.78
CA PHE A 148 -11.62 9.03 20.85
C PHE A 148 -11.33 9.72 19.52
N GLY A 149 -11.28 8.97 18.41
CA GLY A 149 -11.09 9.56 17.10
C GLY A 149 -11.05 8.54 15.97
N GLN A 150 -10.68 9.02 14.78
CA GLN A 150 -10.50 8.19 13.60
C GLN A 150 -9.51 8.81 12.61
N VAL A 151 -8.97 8.00 11.71
CA VAL A 151 -8.15 8.47 10.58
C VAL A 151 -9.06 9.04 9.49
N LEU A 152 -8.81 10.27 9.08
CA LEU A 152 -9.47 10.92 7.94
C LEU A 152 -8.69 10.78 6.62
N LYS A 153 -7.36 10.83 6.70
CA LYS A 153 -6.44 10.70 5.55
C LYS A 153 -5.18 9.96 5.95
N GLY A 154 -4.54 9.30 4.97
CA GLY A 154 -3.32 8.53 5.22
C GLY A 154 -3.60 7.10 5.67
N LYS A 155 -4.77 6.52 5.33
CA LYS A 155 -5.08 5.09 5.58
C LYS A 155 -3.98 4.17 5.03
N ALA A 156 -3.47 4.48 3.83
CA ALA A 156 -2.32 3.79 3.23
C ALA A 156 -1.04 3.82 4.11
N VAL A 157 -0.80 4.90 4.85
CA VAL A 157 0.34 5.01 5.77
C VAL A 157 0.13 4.11 6.98
N VAL A 158 -1.09 4.06 7.53
CA VAL A 158 -1.46 3.11 8.60
C VAL A 158 -1.26 1.68 8.14
N ARG A 159 -1.74 1.30 6.94
CA ARG A 159 -1.52 -0.01 6.33
C ARG A 159 -0.05 -0.32 6.11
N ARG A 160 0.76 0.68 5.77
CA ARG A 160 2.22 0.51 5.63
C ARG A 160 2.89 0.21 6.97
N ILE A 161 2.48 0.90 8.05
CA ILE A 161 2.96 0.59 9.41
C ILE A 161 2.53 -0.82 9.81
N GLU A 162 1.28 -1.18 9.58
CA GLU A 162 0.71 -2.51 9.87
C GLU A 162 1.51 -3.65 9.21
N ASN A 163 1.95 -3.46 7.97
CA ASN A 163 2.67 -4.48 7.19
C ASN A 163 4.19 -4.46 7.41
N ALA A 164 4.70 -3.68 8.37
CA ALA A 164 6.13 -3.66 8.68
C ALA A 164 6.60 -4.99 9.28
N GLU A 165 7.83 -5.40 8.95
CA GLU A 165 8.45 -6.58 9.56
C GLU A 165 8.66 -6.33 11.07
N THR A 166 8.22 -7.27 11.91
CA THR A 166 8.35 -7.18 13.37
C THR A 166 9.31 -8.23 13.92
N LEU A 167 9.89 -7.91 15.07
CA LEU A 167 10.68 -8.79 15.91
C LEU A 167 9.76 -9.49 16.93
N PRO A 168 10.25 -10.51 17.68
CA PRO A 168 9.51 -11.06 18.81
C PRO A 168 9.02 -9.96 19.77
N GLY A 169 7.76 -10.06 20.20
CA GLY A 169 7.11 -9.02 20.99
C GLY A 169 6.48 -7.89 20.14
N ASP A 170 6.24 -8.14 18.86
CA ASP A 170 5.49 -7.26 17.94
C ASP A 170 6.17 -5.90 17.66
N LYS A 171 7.46 -5.75 18.01
CA LYS A 171 8.21 -4.51 17.81
C LYS A 171 8.67 -4.39 16.34
N PRO A 172 8.42 -3.26 15.64
CA PRO A 172 8.98 -3.06 14.30
C PRO A 172 10.49 -3.25 14.26
N LYS A 173 10.98 -4.03 13.29
CA LYS A 173 12.40 -4.31 13.09
C LYS A 173 13.19 -3.06 12.73
N HIS A 174 12.59 -2.21 11.90
CA HIS A 174 13.09 -0.88 11.59
C HIS A 174 12.25 0.16 12.33
N PRO A 175 12.87 1.17 12.96
CA PRO A 175 12.11 2.22 13.65
C PRO A 175 11.09 2.92 12.74
N ILE A 176 9.88 3.09 13.27
CA ILE A 176 8.80 3.86 12.65
C ILE A 176 8.45 4.99 13.61
N THR A 177 8.78 6.21 13.23
CA THR A 177 8.79 7.37 14.13
C THR A 177 7.80 8.43 13.67
N ILE A 178 7.12 9.06 14.61
CA ILE A 178 6.35 10.28 14.37
C ILE A 178 7.35 11.43 14.29
N LYS A 179 7.76 11.80 13.07
CA LYS A 179 8.75 12.84 12.84
C LYS A 179 8.23 14.21 13.25
N ALA A 180 7.00 14.50 12.88
CA ALA A 180 6.30 15.72 13.24
C ALA A 180 4.85 15.39 13.59
N ALA A 181 4.29 16.15 14.51
CA ALA A 181 2.88 16.11 14.87
C ALA A 181 2.39 17.55 15.03
N GLY A 182 1.08 17.76 14.91
CA GLY A 182 0.49 19.08 15.11
C GLY A 182 -1.01 19.10 14.85
N GLN A 183 -1.61 20.27 15.03
CA GLN A 183 -3.00 20.54 14.69
C GLN A 183 -3.09 21.13 13.28
N LEU A 184 -4.11 20.76 12.52
CA LEU A 184 -4.49 21.45 11.28
C LEU A 184 -5.52 22.53 11.61
N ASP A 185 -5.25 23.78 11.23
CA ASP A 185 -6.22 24.87 11.38
C ASP A 185 -7.17 24.86 10.19
N ARG A 186 -8.27 24.12 10.35
CA ARG A 186 -9.28 23.94 9.31
C ARG A 186 -10.04 25.23 8.98
N ALA A 187 -10.09 26.18 9.92
CA ALA A 187 -10.76 27.46 9.72
C ALA A 187 -9.89 28.40 8.86
N GLN A 188 -8.58 28.37 9.08
CA GLN A 188 -7.61 29.17 8.31
C GLN A 188 -7.25 28.53 6.97
N ASP A 189 -6.97 27.22 6.95
CA ASP A 189 -6.41 26.51 5.80
C ASP A 189 -7.47 25.96 4.83
N GLY A 190 -8.74 25.98 5.25
CA GLY A 190 -9.88 25.47 4.50
C GLY A 190 -10.13 23.96 4.67
N PRO A 191 -11.36 23.50 4.40
CA PRO A 191 -11.81 22.14 4.74
C PRO A 191 -11.25 21.02 3.85
N ASN A 192 -10.50 21.35 2.82
CA ASN A 192 -9.89 20.34 1.93
C ASN A 192 -8.35 20.36 1.99
N ASN A 193 -7.77 21.24 2.81
CA ASN A 193 -6.34 21.24 3.02
C ASN A 193 -5.99 20.25 4.13
N TRP A 194 -5.36 19.15 3.73
CA TRP A 194 -4.89 18.09 4.64
C TRP A 194 -3.37 18.18 4.88
N GLY A 195 -2.70 19.15 4.26
CA GLY A 195 -1.24 19.21 4.17
C GLY A 195 -0.63 18.00 3.44
N ILE A 196 -1.44 17.33 2.60
CA ILE A 196 -1.03 16.23 1.73
C ILE A 196 -1.11 16.75 0.30
N GLN A 197 0.03 16.99 -0.32
CA GLN A 197 0.08 17.39 -1.72
C GLN A 197 -0.46 16.24 -2.58
N SER A 198 -1.31 16.50 -3.58
CA SER A 198 -1.75 15.45 -4.51
C SER A 198 -0.58 14.95 -5.36
N ASP A 199 -0.61 13.68 -5.77
CA ASP A 199 0.33 13.23 -6.79
C ASP A 199 0.02 13.87 -8.16
N GLU A 200 0.95 13.78 -9.10
CA GLU A 200 0.78 14.36 -10.45
C GLU A 200 -0.39 13.77 -11.24
N SER A 201 -0.95 12.65 -10.79
CA SER A 201 -2.06 11.98 -11.48
C SER A 201 -3.43 12.48 -11.05
N GLY A 202 -3.54 13.11 -9.88
CA GLY A 202 -4.84 13.52 -9.32
C GLY A 202 -5.68 12.33 -8.85
N ASP A 203 -5.05 11.19 -8.57
CA ASP A 203 -5.72 9.97 -8.13
C ASP A 203 -6.29 10.15 -6.72
N ALA A 204 -7.61 10.13 -6.63
CA ALA A 204 -8.37 10.30 -5.39
C ALA A 204 -8.81 8.98 -4.74
N PHE A 205 -8.52 7.83 -5.35
CA PHE A 205 -8.94 6.54 -4.82
C PHE A 205 -8.06 6.14 -3.61
N GLU A 206 -8.60 5.38 -2.65
CA GLU A 206 -7.77 4.79 -1.59
C GLU A 206 -6.83 3.72 -2.16
N GLU A 207 -5.64 3.58 -1.56
CA GLU A 207 -4.60 2.64 -2.02
C GLU A 207 -5.06 1.18 -2.01
N PHE A 208 -5.86 0.85 -0.99
CA PHE A 208 -6.55 -0.42 -0.80
C PHE A 208 -8.05 -0.19 -0.99
N PRO A 209 -8.70 -0.89 -1.92
CA PRO A 209 -10.12 -0.67 -2.20
C PRO A 209 -11.03 -0.97 -0.99
N GLU A 210 -10.65 -1.90 -0.12
CA GLU A 210 -11.37 -2.23 1.11
C GLU A 210 -11.42 -1.08 2.13
N ASP A 211 -10.54 -0.08 1.97
CA ASP A 211 -10.45 1.09 2.84
C ASP A 211 -11.25 2.29 2.27
N GLN A 212 -11.91 2.14 1.12
CA GLN A 212 -12.78 3.18 0.55
C GLN A 212 -14.02 3.44 1.40
N ASP A 213 -14.44 4.70 1.45
CA ASP A 213 -15.63 5.08 2.24
C ASP A 213 -16.91 4.46 1.66
N ASP A 214 -16.94 4.16 0.35
CA ASP A 214 -18.05 3.51 -0.36
C ASP A 214 -17.75 2.04 -0.74
N VAL A 215 -16.90 1.36 0.03
CA VAL A 215 -16.46 -0.03 -0.23
C VAL A 215 -17.63 -0.99 -0.47
N ASP A 216 -18.73 -0.90 0.29
CA ASP A 216 -19.90 -1.78 0.11
C ASP A 216 -20.48 -1.70 -1.31
N THR A 217 -20.40 -0.52 -1.95
CA THR A 217 -20.84 -0.32 -3.33
C THR A 217 -19.87 -0.98 -4.32
N LEU A 218 -18.56 -0.89 -4.04
CA LEU A 218 -17.53 -1.53 -4.86
C LEU A 218 -17.57 -3.06 -4.74
N GLU A 219 -17.87 -3.60 -3.57
CA GLU A 219 -17.95 -5.04 -3.30
C GLU A 219 -19.26 -5.66 -3.82
N SER A 220 -20.37 -4.91 -3.81
CA SER A 220 -21.66 -5.43 -4.29
C SER A 220 -21.85 -5.30 -5.80
N ASP A 221 -21.19 -4.35 -6.47
CA ASP A 221 -21.34 -4.09 -7.91
C ASP A 221 -19.99 -4.16 -8.65
N PRO A 222 -19.72 -5.25 -9.39
CA PRO A 222 -18.52 -5.38 -10.20
C PRO A 222 -18.31 -4.23 -11.19
N THR A 223 -19.36 -3.63 -11.73
CA THR A 223 -19.23 -2.56 -12.73
C THR A 223 -18.60 -1.29 -12.12
N LYS A 224 -18.80 -1.06 -10.82
CA LYS A 224 -18.19 0.05 -10.07
C LYS A 224 -16.70 -0.19 -9.86
N ALA A 225 -16.33 -1.40 -9.44
CA ALA A 225 -14.94 -1.80 -9.34
C ALA A 225 -14.20 -1.72 -10.69
N LEU A 226 -14.87 -2.12 -11.78
CA LEU A 226 -14.36 -2.00 -13.15
C LEU A 226 -14.10 -0.55 -13.55
N ALA A 227 -15.06 0.35 -13.29
CA ALA A 227 -14.94 1.77 -13.59
C ALA A 227 -13.81 2.45 -12.80
N ALA A 228 -13.69 2.14 -11.50
CA ALA A 228 -12.60 2.62 -10.65
C ALA A 228 -11.24 2.13 -11.16
N ALA A 229 -11.09 0.82 -11.40
CA ALA A 229 -9.85 0.25 -11.93
C ALA A 229 -9.47 0.82 -13.31
N THR A 230 -10.45 1.07 -14.18
CA THR A 230 -10.24 1.70 -15.50
C THR A 230 -9.70 3.13 -15.35
N THR A 231 -10.27 3.90 -14.42
CA THR A 231 -9.82 5.27 -14.13
C THR A 231 -8.38 5.27 -13.59
N ILE A 232 -8.08 4.40 -12.62
CA ILE A 232 -6.74 4.27 -12.03
C ILE A 232 -5.72 3.82 -13.09
N LYS A 233 -6.09 2.90 -13.98
CA LYS A 233 -5.25 2.53 -15.13
C LYS A 233 -5.00 3.72 -16.05
N GLY A 234 -5.98 4.61 -16.24
CA GLY A 234 -5.81 5.86 -16.98
C GLY A 234 -4.70 6.73 -16.40
N PHE A 235 -4.68 6.93 -15.08
CA PHE A 235 -3.60 7.60 -14.37
C PHE A 235 -2.24 6.92 -14.59
N ALA A 236 -2.21 5.58 -14.50
CA ALA A 236 -1.01 4.79 -14.75
C ALA A 236 -0.47 4.96 -16.18
N ASN A 237 -1.35 5.00 -17.18
CA ASN A 237 -0.97 5.24 -18.58
C ASN A 237 -0.32 6.63 -18.77
N THR A 238 -0.88 7.66 -18.11
CA THR A 238 -0.33 9.03 -18.14
C THR A 238 1.06 9.09 -17.50
N LEU A 239 1.29 8.39 -16.39
CA LEU A 239 2.61 8.30 -15.77
C LEU A 239 3.59 7.50 -16.65
N PHE A 240 3.11 6.44 -17.28
CA PHE A 240 3.90 5.62 -18.19
C PHE A 240 4.39 6.41 -19.41
N SER A 241 3.53 7.26 -20.01
CA SER A 241 3.91 8.06 -21.18
C SER A 241 4.99 9.11 -20.85
N LYS A 242 5.05 9.54 -19.58
CA LYS A 242 6.11 10.42 -19.03
C LYS A 242 7.38 9.65 -18.60
N ALA A 243 7.47 8.35 -18.88
CA ALA A 243 8.54 7.46 -18.42
C ALA A 243 8.71 7.37 -16.89
N ASN A 244 7.69 7.75 -16.11
CA ASN A 244 7.66 7.56 -14.67
C ASN A 244 7.19 6.13 -14.34
N TYR A 245 8.04 5.15 -14.65
CA TYR A 245 7.69 3.73 -14.58
C TYR A 245 7.46 3.22 -13.15
N GLY A 246 8.11 3.83 -12.15
CA GLY A 246 7.91 3.48 -10.74
C GLY A 246 6.50 3.81 -10.27
N GLU A 247 6.08 5.06 -10.44
CA GLU A 247 4.72 5.47 -10.07
C GLU A 247 3.65 4.82 -10.96
N ALA A 248 3.92 4.65 -12.26
CA ALA A 248 3.02 3.92 -13.14
C ALA A 248 2.80 2.48 -12.65
N LEU A 249 3.86 1.79 -12.22
CA LEU A 249 3.75 0.44 -11.63
C LEU A 249 2.88 0.43 -10.38
N THR A 250 3.05 1.41 -9.48
CA THR A 250 2.20 1.56 -8.29
C THR A 250 0.72 1.70 -8.68
N LYS A 251 0.40 2.56 -9.65
CA LYS A 251 -0.98 2.76 -10.13
C LYS A 251 -1.55 1.54 -10.85
N TYR A 252 -0.78 0.84 -11.69
CA TYR A 252 -1.28 -0.41 -12.29
C TYR A 252 -1.55 -1.48 -11.24
N THR A 253 -0.68 -1.61 -10.24
CA THR A 253 -0.87 -2.57 -9.14
C THR A 253 -2.10 -2.23 -8.31
N LYS A 254 -2.33 -0.93 -8.05
CA LYS A 254 -3.55 -0.43 -7.44
C LYS A 254 -4.79 -0.75 -8.27
N ALA A 255 -4.79 -0.47 -9.57
CA ALA A 255 -5.91 -0.81 -10.45
C ALA A 255 -6.22 -2.31 -10.44
N LEU A 256 -5.18 -3.15 -10.35
CA LEU A 256 -5.35 -4.60 -10.23
C LEU A 256 -5.99 -5.00 -8.89
N ARG A 257 -5.66 -4.33 -7.77
CA ARG A 257 -6.35 -4.55 -6.48
C ARG A 257 -7.84 -4.25 -6.58
N TYR A 258 -8.23 -3.15 -7.21
CA TYR A 258 -9.66 -2.83 -7.45
C TYR A 258 -10.35 -3.91 -8.30
N CYS A 259 -9.69 -4.42 -9.34
CA CYS A 259 -10.22 -5.55 -10.11
C CYS A 259 -10.35 -6.84 -9.27
N ASN A 260 -9.60 -6.98 -8.19
CA ASN A 260 -9.55 -8.16 -7.34
C ASN A 260 -10.47 -8.10 -6.13
N LEU A 261 -11.24 -7.01 -5.94
CA LEU A 261 -12.45 -7.07 -5.11
C LEU A 261 -13.41 -8.14 -5.63
N HIS A 262 -13.41 -8.34 -6.95
CA HIS A 262 -14.15 -9.38 -7.65
C HIS A 262 -13.17 -10.40 -8.27
N PRO A 263 -12.57 -11.30 -7.46
CA PRO A 263 -11.65 -12.31 -7.97
C PRO A 263 -12.39 -13.32 -8.85
N VAL A 264 -13.65 -13.59 -8.52
CA VAL A 264 -14.64 -14.33 -9.29
C VAL A 264 -15.87 -13.43 -9.41
N LEU A 265 -16.39 -13.25 -10.62
CA LEU A 265 -17.59 -12.44 -10.84
C LEU A 265 -18.85 -13.20 -10.39
N PRO A 266 -19.89 -12.52 -9.87
CA PRO A 266 -21.14 -13.15 -9.49
C PRO A 266 -21.80 -13.94 -10.63
N ASP A 267 -22.51 -15.02 -10.28
CA ASP A 267 -23.30 -15.77 -11.25
C ASP A 267 -24.33 -14.88 -11.94
N GLY A 268 -24.48 -15.03 -13.27
CA GLY A 268 -25.39 -14.20 -14.07
C GLY A 268 -24.85 -12.80 -14.42
N THR A 269 -23.60 -12.48 -14.08
CA THR A 269 -22.92 -11.28 -14.60
C THR A 269 -22.94 -11.29 -16.13
N ASP A 270 -23.29 -10.14 -16.72
CA ASP A 270 -23.39 -9.99 -18.17
C ASP A 270 -22.07 -10.37 -18.86
N ALA A 271 -22.16 -11.11 -19.97
CA ALA A 271 -21.00 -11.61 -20.70
C ALA A 271 -20.07 -10.49 -21.21
N SER A 272 -20.63 -9.31 -21.53
CA SER A 272 -19.84 -8.13 -21.89
C SER A 272 -18.98 -7.65 -20.72
N VAL A 273 -19.56 -7.56 -19.52
CA VAL A 273 -18.85 -7.16 -18.29
C VAL A 273 -17.75 -8.17 -17.95
N VAL A 274 -18.01 -9.47 -18.07
CA VAL A 274 -17.00 -10.53 -17.88
C VAL A 274 -15.82 -10.35 -18.84
N SER A 275 -16.13 -10.05 -20.11
CA SER A 275 -15.12 -9.80 -21.15
C SER A 275 -14.29 -8.54 -20.86
N GLU A 276 -14.95 -7.45 -20.48
CA GLU A 276 -14.31 -6.18 -20.12
C GLU A 276 -13.38 -6.31 -18.92
N PHE A 277 -13.81 -7.01 -17.85
CA PHE A 277 -12.98 -7.30 -16.68
C PHE A 277 -11.73 -8.09 -17.06
N SER A 278 -11.90 -9.14 -17.87
CA SER A 278 -10.80 -9.99 -18.30
C SER A 278 -9.80 -9.21 -19.15
N ALA A 279 -10.28 -8.43 -20.12
CA ALA A 279 -9.46 -7.57 -20.97
C ALA A 279 -8.73 -6.49 -20.14
N LEU A 280 -9.40 -5.89 -19.15
CA LEU A 280 -8.80 -4.90 -18.27
C LEU A 280 -7.68 -5.51 -17.42
N LYS A 281 -7.92 -6.64 -16.74
CA LYS A 281 -6.93 -7.34 -15.90
C LYS A 281 -5.68 -7.70 -16.72
N ILE A 282 -5.86 -8.32 -17.89
CA ILE A 282 -4.74 -8.67 -18.79
C ILE A 282 -3.95 -7.42 -19.19
N SER A 283 -4.64 -6.35 -19.59
CA SER A 283 -3.97 -5.12 -19.99
C SER A 283 -3.19 -4.47 -18.84
N ILE A 284 -3.74 -4.46 -17.62
CA ILE A 284 -3.06 -3.95 -16.42
C ILE A 284 -1.82 -4.79 -16.12
N GLN A 285 -1.95 -6.11 -16.06
CA GLN A 285 -0.87 -7.04 -15.76
C GLN A 285 0.28 -6.92 -16.75
N LEU A 286 -0.03 -6.88 -18.05
CA LEU A 286 0.99 -6.68 -19.08
C LEU A 286 1.70 -5.34 -18.87
N ASN A 287 0.97 -4.23 -18.71
CA ASN A 287 1.59 -2.92 -18.55
C ASN A 287 2.42 -2.81 -17.26
N ALA A 288 1.93 -3.36 -16.15
CA ALA A 288 2.67 -3.49 -14.90
C ALA A 288 3.97 -4.27 -15.10
N ALA A 289 3.92 -5.41 -15.80
CA ALA A 289 5.10 -6.22 -16.07
C ALA A 289 6.17 -5.45 -16.86
N LEU A 290 5.76 -4.59 -17.79
CA LEU A 290 6.68 -3.73 -18.54
C LEU A 290 7.25 -2.60 -17.67
N CYS A 291 6.43 -1.98 -16.82
CA CYS A 291 6.90 -0.96 -15.87
C CYS A 291 7.93 -1.56 -14.90
N ALA A 292 7.67 -2.75 -14.39
CA ALA A 292 8.56 -3.48 -13.50
C ALA A 292 9.94 -3.75 -14.12
N LEU A 293 10.02 -3.98 -15.44
CA LEU A 293 11.30 -4.15 -16.13
C LEU A 293 12.05 -2.83 -16.37
N LYS A 294 11.32 -1.71 -16.45
CA LYS A 294 11.84 -0.39 -16.83
C LYS A 294 12.11 0.55 -15.65
N THR A 295 11.50 0.29 -14.50
CA THR A 295 11.72 1.08 -13.28
C THR A 295 13.15 0.90 -12.76
N SER A 296 13.60 1.82 -11.90
CA SER A 296 14.93 1.82 -11.31
C SER A 296 14.84 1.84 -9.77
N PRO A 297 15.31 0.81 -9.06
CA PRO A 297 15.87 -0.44 -9.60
C PRO A 297 14.78 -1.31 -10.27
N ALA A 298 15.17 -2.07 -11.29
CA ALA A 298 14.24 -2.97 -11.97
C ALA A 298 13.71 -4.06 -11.03
N GLN A 299 12.47 -4.47 -11.23
CA GLN A 299 11.73 -5.44 -10.42
C GLN A 299 11.32 -6.67 -11.25
N PRO A 300 12.27 -7.48 -11.74
CA PRO A 300 11.96 -8.59 -12.66
C PRO A 300 11.05 -9.66 -12.04
N ARG A 301 11.10 -9.89 -10.73
CA ARG A 301 10.20 -10.85 -10.06
C ARG A 301 8.73 -10.43 -10.16
N VAL A 302 8.45 -9.13 -10.03
CA VAL A 302 7.09 -8.58 -10.24
C VAL A 302 6.66 -8.78 -11.70
N SER A 303 7.57 -8.57 -12.65
CA SER A 303 7.29 -8.81 -14.07
C SER A 303 6.92 -10.27 -14.36
N VAL A 304 7.64 -11.24 -13.77
CA VAL A 304 7.29 -12.67 -13.85
C VAL A 304 5.89 -12.93 -13.29
N GLN A 305 5.60 -12.48 -12.05
CA GLN A 305 4.29 -12.70 -11.42
C GLN A 305 3.12 -12.16 -12.25
N MET A 306 3.27 -10.95 -12.79
CA MET A 306 2.22 -10.30 -13.60
C MET A 306 2.01 -11.05 -14.93
N THR A 307 3.09 -11.47 -15.59
CA THR A 307 3.01 -12.21 -16.85
C THR A 307 2.49 -13.64 -16.67
N ASP A 308 2.85 -14.33 -15.59
CA ASP A 308 2.30 -15.65 -15.24
C ASP A 308 0.77 -15.59 -15.11
N SER A 309 0.26 -14.59 -14.39
CA SER A 309 -1.18 -14.41 -14.19
C SER A 309 -1.92 -14.09 -15.50
N ALA A 310 -1.31 -13.26 -16.36
CA ALA A 310 -1.86 -12.95 -17.68
C ALA A 310 -1.88 -14.19 -18.59
N ILE A 311 -0.80 -14.96 -18.64
CA ILE A 311 -0.70 -16.19 -19.45
C ILE A 311 -1.70 -17.23 -18.97
N ALA A 312 -1.82 -17.44 -17.66
CA ALA A 312 -2.78 -18.37 -17.09
C ALA A 312 -4.23 -18.01 -17.45
N THR A 313 -4.54 -16.72 -17.61
CA THR A 313 -5.87 -16.26 -18.03
C THR A 313 -6.07 -16.45 -19.54
N LEU A 314 -5.12 -15.99 -20.35
CA LEU A 314 -5.16 -16.08 -21.81
C LEU A 314 -5.20 -17.52 -22.33
N SER A 315 -4.59 -18.46 -21.61
CA SER A 315 -4.48 -19.86 -22.02
C SER A 315 -5.75 -20.70 -21.78
N LYS A 316 -6.79 -20.15 -21.15
CA LYS A 316 -8.05 -20.88 -20.86
C LYS A 316 -8.98 -21.04 -22.06
N GLY A 317 -8.78 -20.28 -23.15
CA GLY A 317 -9.62 -20.30 -24.33
C GLY A 317 -9.03 -21.08 -25.52
N SER A 318 -9.85 -21.33 -26.54
CA SER A 318 -9.40 -21.88 -27.83
C SER A 318 -8.90 -20.73 -28.72
N TRP A 319 -7.59 -20.47 -28.69
CA TRP A 319 -6.95 -19.37 -29.45
C TRP A 319 -5.91 -19.85 -30.46
N ASP A 320 -5.51 -21.12 -30.39
CA ASP A 320 -4.38 -21.72 -31.10
C ASP A 320 -4.70 -22.11 -32.55
N SER A 321 -6.00 -22.22 -32.89
CA SER A 321 -6.48 -22.92 -34.09
C SER A 321 -7.52 -22.14 -34.90
N ASN A 322 -7.84 -20.89 -34.54
CA ASN A 322 -8.78 -20.06 -35.29
C ASN A 322 -8.22 -18.65 -35.57
N ASP A 323 -8.67 -18.07 -36.69
CA ASP A 323 -8.11 -16.84 -37.24
C ASP A 323 -8.97 -15.59 -36.94
N SER A 324 -9.82 -15.71 -35.91
CA SER A 324 -10.74 -14.66 -35.46
C SER A 324 -9.99 -13.42 -34.92
N PRO A 325 -10.61 -12.22 -34.98
CA PRO A 325 -10.05 -11.03 -34.33
C PRO A 325 -9.70 -11.25 -32.85
N GLU A 326 -10.54 -11.99 -32.13
CA GLU A 326 -10.37 -12.32 -30.71
C GLU A 326 -9.16 -13.24 -30.49
N ALA A 327 -9.03 -14.31 -31.29
CA ALA A 327 -7.88 -15.21 -31.19
C ALA A 327 -6.57 -14.51 -31.57
N LYS A 328 -6.58 -13.68 -32.63
CA LYS A 328 -5.42 -12.85 -33.00
C LYS A 328 -5.01 -11.92 -31.86
N LYS A 329 -5.98 -11.32 -31.17
CA LYS A 329 -5.72 -10.48 -30.00
C LYS A 329 -5.11 -11.27 -28.85
N ILE A 330 -5.63 -12.47 -28.55
CA ILE A 330 -5.08 -13.36 -27.52
C ILE A 330 -3.64 -13.78 -27.87
N GLN A 331 -3.38 -14.19 -29.11
CA GLN A 331 -2.03 -14.55 -29.59
C GLN A 331 -1.04 -13.38 -29.45
N GLN A 332 -1.46 -12.16 -29.80
CA GLN A 332 -0.63 -10.96 -29.63
C GLN A 332 -0.32 -10.67 -28.16
N ASP A 333 -1.30 -10.82 -27.27
CA ASP A 333 -1.10 -10.56 -25.84
C ASP A 333 -0.29 -11.67 -25.15
N LEU A 334 -0.44 -12.93 -25.56
CA LEU A 334 0.44 -14.04 -25.16
C LEU A 334 1.88 -13.81 -25.62
N ALA A 335 2.09 -13.37 -26.87
CA ALA A 335 3.42 -13.04 -27.37
C ALA A 335 4.09 -11.96 -26.52
N LYS A 336 3.36 -10.89 -26.17
CA LYS A 336 3.84 -9.84 -25.26
C LYS A 336 4.14 -10.38 -23.87
N ALA A 337 3.29 -11.24 -23.33
CA ALA A 337 3.46 -11.80 -21.99
C ALA A 337 4.74 -12.65 -21.90
N HIS A 338 4.90 -13.60 -22.82
CA HIS A 338 6.09 -14.44 -22.92
C HIS A 338 7.35 -13.61 -23.15
N PHE A 339 7.31 -12.63 -24.08
CA PHE A 339 8.46 -11.76 -24.32
C PHE A 339 8.87 -10.98 -23.06
N ARG A 340 7.92 -10.37 -22.34
CA ARG A 340 8.19 -9.64 -21.10
C ARG A 340 8.73 -10.56 -19.99
N ARG A 341 8.16 -11.77 -19.85
CA ARG A 341 8.63 -12.76 -18.88
C ARG A 341 10.05 -13.24 -19.20
N ALA A 342 10.39 -13.41 -20.47
CA ALA A 342 11.76 -13.71 -20.89
C ALA A 342 12.75 -12.59 -20.52
N LEU A 343 12.39 -11.33 -20.73
CA LEU A 343 13.22 -10.19 -20.31
C LEU A 343 13.46 -10.19 -18.79
N ALA A 344 12.44 -10.55 -18.01
CA ALA A 344 12.56 -10.69 -16.56
C ALA A 344 13.51 -11.85 -16.19
N HIS A 345 13.37 -13.02 -16.82
CA HIS A 345 14.28 -14.15 -16.63
C HIS A 345 15.73 -13.83 -17.01
N ILE A 346 15.94 -13.02 -18.05
CA ILE A 346 17.27 -12.50 -18.40
C ILE A 346 17.86 -11.67 -17.26
N GLN A 347 17.10 -10.73 -16.69
CA GLN A 347 17.56 -9.91 -15.55
C GLN A 347 17.83 -10.77 -14.30
N LEU A 348 17.08 -11.86 -14.13
CA LEU A 348 17.26 -12.86 -13.07
C LEU A 348 18.37 -13.89 -13.37
N LYS A 349 19.08 -13.75 -14.50
CA LYS A 349 20.13 -14.70 -14.96
C LYS A 349 19.64 -16.14 -15.16
N ASN A 350 18.35 -16.32 -15.42
CA ASN A 350 17.74 -17.60 -15.78
C ASN A 350 17.60 -17.72 -17.31
N GLU A 351 18.70 -18.07 -17.98
CA GLU A 351 18.78 -18.11 -19.44
C GLU A 351 17.90 -19.21 -20.07
N ASP A 352 17.72 -20.34 -19.38
CA ASP A 352 16.93 -21.46 -19.90
C ASP A 352 15.44 -21.12 -19.93
N ALA A 353 14.92 -20.54 -18.84
CA ALA A 353 13.55 -20.03 -18.81
C ALA A 353 13.35 -18.88 -19.81
N ALA A 354 14.35 -18.00 -19.96
CA ALA A 354 14.29 -16.93 -20.96
C ALA A 354 14.18 -17.47 -22.39
N LEU A 355 14.95 -18.52 -22.75
CA LEU A 355 14.88 -19.12 -24.08
C LEU A 355 13.55 -19.85 -24.32
N ASP A 356 13.02 -20.55 -23.32
CA ASP A 356 11.70 -21.19 -23.41
C ASP A 356 10.60 -20.15 -23.73
N ASP A 357 10.57 -19.06 -22.98
CA ASP A 357 9.61 -17.98 -23.22
C ASP A 357 9.84 -17.25 -24.55
N LEU A 358 11.09 -16.99 -24.95
CA LEU A 358 11.36 -16.37 -26.25
C LEU A 358 10.94 -17.26 -27.41
N ASN A 359 11.07 -18.58 -27.30
CA ASN A 359 10.62 -19.51 -28.33
C ASN A 359 9.09 -19.55 -28.42
N LYS A 360 8.39 -19.52 -27.28
CA LYS A 360 6.92 -19.38 -27.24
C LYS A 360 6.48 -18.06 -27.87
N ALA A 361 7.14 -16.94 -27.53
CA ALA A 361 6.87 -15.64 -28.12
C ALA A 361 7.14 -15.63 -29.64
N LYS A 362 8.23 -16.26 -30.10
CA LYS A 362 8.56 -16.40 -31.53
C LYS A 362 7.54 -17.23 -32.28
N HIS A 363 7.02 -18.30 -31.68
CA HIS A 363 5.97 -19.09 -32.31
C HIS A 363 4.71 -18.26 -32.58
N LEU A 364 4.34 -17.38 -31.63
CA LEU A 364 3.17 -16.51 -31.73
C LEU A 364 3.39 -15.26 -32.60
N ALA A 365 4.63 -14.75 -32.67
CA ALA A 365 5.01 -13.56 -33.40
C ALA A 365 6.34 -13.78 -34.18
N PRO A 366 6.35 -14.62 -35.23
CA PRO A 366 7.58 -15.07 -35.88
C PRO A 366 8.37 -13.96 -36.57
N SER A 367 7.66 -12.90 -37.00
CA SER A 367 8.23 -11.76 -37.71
C SER A 367 8.74 -10.65 -36.79
N ASP A 368 8.66 -10.79 -35.46
CA ASP A 368 9.11 -9.76 -34.53
C ASP A 368 10.66 -9.76 -34.41
N PRO A 369 11.34 -8.70 -34.88
CA PRO A 369 12.81 -8.65 -34.87
C PRO A 369 13.39 -8.54 -33.46
N ALA A 370 12.65 -8.00 -32.48
CA ALA A 370 13.11 -7.88 -31.12
C ALA A 370 13.22 -9.26 -30.45
N ILE A 371 12.25 -10.15 -30.70
CA ILE A 371 12.28 -11.53 -30.19
C ILE A 371 13.50 -12.28 -30.75
N GLN A 372 13.70 -12.22 -32.06
CA GLN A 372 14.83 -12.90 -32.72
C GLN A 372 16.19 -12.41 -32.22
N SER A 373 16.34 -11.10 -32.05
CA SER A 373 17.56 -10.49 -31.52
C SER A 373 17.85 -10.94 -30.09
N HIS A 374 16.85 -11.02 -29.23
CA HIS A 374 17.02 -11.51 -27.85
C HIS A 374 17.38 -13.00 -27.80
N ILE A 375 16.79 -13.85 -28.65
CA ILE A 375 17.15 -15.27 -28.76
C ILE A 375 18.65 -15.41 -29.07
N LYS A 376 19.12 -14.70 -30.10
CA LYS A 376 20.53 -14.69 -30.47
C LYS A 376 21.42 -14.24 -29.31
N ALA A 377 21.06 -13.14 -28.66
CA ALA A 377 21.82 -12.58 -27.55
C ALA A 377 21.89 -13.50 -26.31
N VAL A 378 20.85 -14.30 -26.04
CA VAL A 378 20.87 -15.28 -24.93
C VAL A 378 21.71 -16.50 -25.31
N HIS A 379 21.62 -17.00 -26.55
CA HIS A 379 22.50 -18.08 -27.02
C HIS A 379 23.99 -17.69 -26.97
N GLU A 380 24.34 -16.48 -27.41
CA GLU A 380 25.71 -15.97 -27.35
C GLU A 380 26.21 -15.87 -25.91
N ARG A 381 25.38 -15.36 -24.98
CA ARG A 381 25.72 -15.31 -23.55
C ARG A 381 25.96 -16.69 -22.95
N LYS A 382 25.10 -17.65 -23.24
CA LYS A 382 25.23 -19.04 -22.77
C LYS A 382 26.52 -19.69 -23.31
N ALA A 383 26.82 -19.51 -24.60
CA ALA A 383 28.04 -20.02 -25.23
C ALA A 383 29.30 -19.40 -24.59
N ASN A 384 29.29 -18.08 -24.36
CA ASN A 384 30.39 -17.38 -23.69
C ASN A 384 30.59 -17.85 -22.25
N ARG A 385 29.51 -18.09 -21.50
CA ARG A 385 29.57 -18.63 -20.13
C ARG A 385 30.20 -20.03 -20.09
N VAL A 386 29.78 -20.92 -20.99
CA VAL A 386 30.36 -22.28 -21.10
C VAL A 386 31.84 -22.21 -21.46
N LYS A 387 32.22 -21.33 -22.40
CA LYS A 387 33.63 -21.10 -22.76
C LYS A 387 34.46 -20.61 -21.57
N ALA A 388 33.93 -19.64 -20.81
CA ALA A 388 34.59 -19.11 -19.61
C ALA A 388 34.74 -20.17 -18.50
N GLN A 389 33.70 -20.98 -18.25
CA GLN A 389 33.76 -22.09 -17.30
C GLN A 389 34.81 -23.12 -17.71
N ARG A 390 34.84 -23.54 -18.98
CA ARG A 390 35.88 -24.47 -19.50
C ARG A 390 37.29 -23.91 -19.31
N ALA A 391 37.50 -22.62 -19.59
CA ALA A 391 38.79 -21.97 -19.40
C ALA A 391 39.20 -21.90 -17.91
N ALA A 392 38.25 -21.64 -17.01
CA ALA A 392 38.50 -21.62 -15.57
C ALA A 392 38.87 -23.02 -15.04
N TYR A 393 38.11 -24.06 -15.42
CA TYR A 393 38.41 -25.44 -15.06
C TYR A 393 39.78 -25.88 -15.59
N SER A 394 40.10 -25.57 -16.85
CA SER A 394 41.40 -25.90 -17.43
C SER A 394 42.57 -25.29 -16.65
N LYS A 395 42.41 -24.08 -16.08
CA LYS A 395 43.44 -23.43 -15.25
C LYS A 395 43.58 -24.05 -13.86
N MET A 396 42.48 -24.52 -13.26
CA MET A 396 42.50 -25.16 -11.93
C MET A 396 43.15 -26.54 -11.93
N PHE A 397 43.12 -27.25 -13.05
CA PHE A 397 43.71 -28.60 -13.18
C PHE A 397 45.08 -28.61 -13.88
N SER A 398 45.59 -27.45 -14.29
CA SER A 398 46.92 -27.28 -14.88
C SER A 398 47.96 -26.75 -13.89
N SER A 399 47.61 -26.67 -12.59
CA SER A 399 48.47 -26.19 -11.49
C SER A 399 48.85 -27.31 -10.54
#